data_AF-A0A7K0LXZ1-F1
#
_entry.id   AF-A0A7K0LXZ1-F1
#
_cell.length_a   1.000
_cell.length_b   1.000
_cell.length_c   1.000
_cell.angle_alpha   90.00
_cell.angle_beta   90.00
_cell.angle_gamma   90.00
#
_symmetry.space_group_name_H-M   'P 1'
#
loop_
_entity.id
_entity.type
_entity.pdbx_description
1 polymer ?
#
loop_
_entity_poly.entity_id
_entity_poly.type
_entity_poly.pdbx_seq_one_letter_code
_entity_poly.pdbx_strand_id
1 'polypeptide(L)'
;MSNEEHSDDEAVYVISIASQLSGMHPQTLRQYDRMGLVSPGRASGRGRRYSLLDIASLRNIQRLVGEGINLAGIKRIMELESAVASMALEVAKLRTEVDALIEANPPKSLVRKGKQTIVVYKEEG
;
A
#
# COMPACT_ATOMS: atom_id res chain seq x y z
N MET A 1 -17.07 -13.40 26.41
CA MET A 1 -15.76 -13.42 25.74
C MET A 1 -15.71 -12.16 24.90
N SER A 2 -14.92 -11.18 25.31
CA SER A 2 -14.73 -9.93 24.58
C SER A 2 -14.06 -10.25 23.26
N ASN A 3 -14.77 -10.00 22.15
CA ASN A 3 -14.19 -10.04 20.82
C ASN A 3 -13.36 -8.76 20.69
N GLU A 4 -12.10 -8.81 21.10
CA GLU A 4 -11.15 -7.73 20.79
C GLU A 4 -11.04 -7.68 19.26
N GLU A 5 -11.50 -6.58 18.67
CA GLU A 5 -11.33 -6.30 17.24
C GLU A 5 -9.84 -6.03 17.01
N HIS A 6 -9.08 -7.10 16.77
CA HIS A 6 -7.71 -7.04 16.31
C HIS A 6 -7.68 -6.45 14.90
N SER A 7 -6.72 -5.56 14.62
CA SER A 7 -6.52 -5.07 13.26
C SER A 7 -6.07 -6.23 12.37
N ASP A 8 -6.37 -6.16 11.06
CA ASP A 8 -6.02 -7.24 10.11
C ASP A 8 -4.51 -7.54 10.03
N ASP A 9 -3.67 -6.60 10.47
CA ASP A 9 -2.21 -6.71 10.54
C ASP A 9 -1.70 -7.27 11.89
N GLU A 10 -2.57 -7.43 12.89
CA GLU A 10 -2.18 -7.95 14.19
C GLU A 10 -1.90 -9.45 14.12
N ALA A 11 -0.66 -9.83 14.42
CA ALA A 11 -0.21 -11.21 14.40
C ALA A 11 -0.71 -11.99 15.62
N VAL A 12 -1.96 -12.48 15.56
CA VAL A 12 -2.65 -13.19 16.65
C VAL A 12 -2.81 -14.69 16.40
N TYR A 13 -2.82 -15.16 15.15
CA TYR A 13 -3.14 -16.54 14.81
C TYR A 13 -1.93 -17.47 14.87
N VAL A 14 -2.00 -18.51 15.68
CA VAL A 14 -0.97 -19.56 15.70
C VAL A 14 -0.96 -20.37 14.39
N ILE A 15 0.16 -21.04 14.11
CA ILE A 15 0.35 -21.78 12.85
C ILE A 15 -0.71 -22.84 12.54
N SER A 16 -1.31 -23.47 13.56
CA SER A 16 -2.40 -24.43 13.36
C SER A 16 -3.66 -23.77 12.81
N ILE A 17 -4.03 -22.61 13.36
CA ILE A 17 -5.19 -21.83 12.90
C ILE A 17 -4.90 -21.22 11.53
N ALA A 18 -3.70 -20.66 11.33
CA ALA A 18 -3.29 -20.13 10.03
C ALA A 18 -3.35 -21.23 8.93
N SER A 19 -2.91 -22.44 9.24
CA SER A 19 -2.98 -23.60 8.34
C SER A 19 -4.42 -23.96 7.94
N GLN A 20 -5.35 -23.94 8.90
CA GLN A 20 -6.76 -24.19 8.62
C GLN A 20 -7.37 -23.07 7.77
N LEU A 21 -7.10 -21.81 8.11
CA LEU A 21 -7.63 -20.65 7.40
C LEU A 21 -7.06 -20.53 5.99
N SER A 22 -5.77 -20.85 5.80
CA SER A 22 -5.14 -20.80 4.49
C SER A 22 -5.35 -22.07 3.67
N GLY A 23 -5.90 -23.15 4.24
CA GLY A 23 -6.04 -24.44 3.55
C GLY A 23 -4.71 -25.10 3.17
N MET A 24 -3.62 -24.79 3.89
CA MET A 24 -2.27 -25.30 3.59
C MET A 24 -1.65 -26.00 4.79
N HIS A 25 -0.79 -26.98 4.52
CA HIS A 25 -0.12 -27.73 5.58
C HIS A 25 0.83 -26.83 6.41
N PRO A 26 0.97 -27.01 7.74
CA PRO A 26 1.85 -26.18 8.58
C PRO A 26 3.32 -26.18 8.13
N GLN A 27 3.79 -27.28 7.53
CA GLN A 27 5.15 -27.34 7.00
C GLN A 27 5.37 -26.40 5.80
N THR A 28 4.36 -26.25 4.94
CA THR A 28 4.37 -25.33 3.79
C THR A 28 4.43 -23.89 4.29
N LEU A 29 3.64 -23.55 5.32
CA LEU A 29 3.70 -22.22 5.94
C LEU A 29 5.10 -21.88 6.49
N ARG A 30 5.77 -22.86 7.13
CA ARG A 30 7.16 -22.70 7.60
C ARG A 30 8.15 -22.54 6.46
N GLN A 31 7.91 -23.22 5.34
CA GLN A 31 8.75 -23.09 4.15
C GLN A 31 8.61 -21.69 3.55
N TYR A 32 7.40 -21.19 3.39
CA TYR A 32 7.14 -19.86 2.83
C TYR A 32 7.70 -18.74 3.72
N ASP A 33 7.57 -18.85 5.04
CA ASP A 33 8.25 -17.95 5.98
C ASP A 33 9.77 -17.97 5.80
N ARG A 34 10.39 -19.15 5.74
CA ARG A 34 11.85 -19.25 5.53
C ARG A 34 12.32 -18.64 4.21
N MET A 35 11.48 -18.68 3.18
CA MET A 35 11.77 -18.10 1.86
C MET A 35 11.50 -16.58 1.82
N GLY A 36 10.91 -16.03 2.88
CA GLY A 36 10.51 -14.63 2.96
C GLY A 36 9.30 -14.29 2.10
N LEU A 37 8.46 -15.28 1.76
CA LEU A 37 7.21 -15.06 1.02
C LEU A 37 6.10 -14.52 1.93
N VAL A 38 6.18 -14.80 3.23
CA VAL A 38 5.30 -14.25 4.26
C VAL A 38 6.15 -14.02 5.51
N SER A 39 5.87 -12.99 6.29
CA SER A 39 6.69 -12.62 7.45
C SER A 39 5.85 -12.58 8.73
N PRO A 40 5.52 -13.75 9.31
CA PRO A 40 4.70 -13.80 10.51
C PRO A 40 5.42 -13.15 11.69
N GLY A 41 4.64 -12.46 12.54
CA GLY A 41 5.10 -12.00 13.84
C GLY A 41 5.63 -13.15 14.70
N ARG A 42 6.55 -12.84 15.63
CA ARG A 42 7.10 -13.83 16.58
C ARG A 42 6.57 -13.55 17.97
N ALA A 43 5.96 -14.55 18.60
CA ALA A 43 5.60 -14.49 20.02
C ALA A 43 6.86 -14.65 20.90
N SER A 44 6.78 -14.16 22.15
CA SER A 44 7.84 -14.27 23.17
C SER A 44 8.33 -15.71 23.43
N GLY A 45 7.57 -16.73 23.01
CA GLY A 45 7.89 -18.15 23.12
C GLY A 45 8.31 -18.85 21.81
N ARG A 46 8.90 -18.15 20.83
CA ARG A 46 9.34 -18.70 19.50
C ARG A 46 8.23 -19.15 18.53
N GLY A 47 6.96 -19.10 18.92
CA GLY A 47 5.85 -19.42 18.02
C GLY A 47 5.66 -18.34 16.95
N ARG A 48 5.42 -18.78 15.71
CA ARG A 48 4.95 -17.89 14.62
C ARG A 48 3.50 -17.51 14.92
N ARG A 49 3.21 -16.23 14.82
CA ARG A 49 1.85 -15.71 14.78
C ARG A 49 1.62 -15.04 13.45
N TYR A 50 0.49 -15.35 12.84
CA TYR A 50 0.07 -14.85 11.55
C TYR A 50 -1.03 -13.82 11.79
N SER A 51 -1.02 -12.75 11.00
CA SER A 51 -2.13 -11.81 10.92
C SER A 51 -3.16 -12.29 9.88
N LEU A 52 -4.30 -11.60 9.76
CA LEU A 52 -5.23 -11.87 8.66
C LEU A 52 -4.61 -11.52 7.30
N LEU A 53 -3.78 -10.48 7.26
CA LEU A 53 -3.02 -10.11 6.07
C LEU A 53 -2.07 -11.23 5.65
N ASP A 54 -1.32 -11.83 6.58
CA ASP A 54 -0.47 -12.98 6.28
C ASP A 54 -1.28 -14.15 5.68
N ILE A 55 -2.46 -14.42 6.23
CA ILE A 55 -3.35 -15.50 5.74
C ILE A 55 -3.85 -15.18 4.33
N ALA A 56 -4.18 -13.93 4.03
CA ALA A 56 -4.57 -13.49 2.69
C ALA A 56 -3.40 -13.66 1.70
N SER A 57 -2.19 -13.24 2.07
CA SER A 57 -0.98 -13.44 1.27
C SER A 57 -0.72 -14.92 0.98
N LEU A 58 -0.87 -15.79 1.99
CA LEU A 58 -0.75 -17.24 1.86
C LEU A 58 -1.74 -17.81 0.83
N ARG A 59 -3.02 -17.41 0.87
CA ARG A 59 -4.02 -17.82 -0.13
C ARG A 59 -3.68 -17.32 -1.53
N ASN A 60 -3.14 -16.10 -1.65
CA ASN A 60 -2.69 -15.57 -2.94
C ASN A 60 -1.52 -16.39 -3.51
N ILE A 61 -0.53 -16.71 -2.68
CA ILE A 61 0.60 -17.59 -3.07
C ILE A 61 0.06 -18.93 -3.57
N GLN A 62 -0.88 -19.56 -2.84
CA GLN A 62 -1.47 -20.84 -3.24
C GLN A 62 -2.16 -20.76 -4.61
N ARG A 63 -2.92 -19.68 -4.87
CA ARG A 63 -3.56 -19.45 -6.17
C ARG A 63 -2.52 -19.34 -7.29
N LEU A 64 -1.48 -18.54 -7.10
CA LEU A 64 -0.42 -18.34 -8.10
C LEU A 64 0.36 -19.63 -8.38
N VAL A 65 0.59 -20.47 -7.35
CA VAL A 65 1.15 -21.82 -7.53
C VAL A 65 0.22 -22.69 -8.37
N GLY A 66 -1.10 -22.62 -8.13
CA GLY A 66 -2.10 -23.33 -8.93
C GLY A 66 -2.15 -22.89 -10.40
N GLU A 67 -1.75 -21.65 -10.69
CA GLU A 67 -1.59 -21.10 -12.04
C GLU A 67 -0.26 -21.51 -12.71
N GLY A 68 0.57 -22.29 -12.03
CA GLY A 68 1.85 -22.79 -12.56
C GLY A 68 3.03 -21.83 -12.34
N ILE A 69 2.86 -20.77 -11.56
CA ILE A 69 3.94 -19.84 -11.25
C ILE A 69 4.85 -20.44 -10.18
N ASN A 70 6.16 -20.45 -10.43
CA ASN A 70 7.12 -20.92 -9.45
C ASN A 70 7.30 -19.93 -8.28
N LEU A 71 7.82 -20.41 -7.15
CA LEU A 71 7.95 -19.61 -5.92
C LEU A 71 8.87 -18.38 -6.08
N ALA A 72 9.88 -18.44 -6.95
CA ALA A 72 10.74 -17.29 -7.22
C ALA A 72 9.98 -16.19 -7.99
N GLY A 73 9.17 -16.58 -8.96
CA GLY A 73 8.26 -15.68 -9.68
C GLY A 73 7.23 -15.06 -8.75
N ILE A 74 6.63 -15.86 -7.87
CA ILE A 74 5.67 -15.37 -6.86
C ILE A 74 6.32 -14.35 -5.94
N LYS A 75 7.52 -14.63 -5.43
CA LYS A 75 8.27 -13.67 -4.61
C LYS A 75 8.44 -12.34 -5.34
N ARG A 76 8.83 -12.39 -6.61
CA ARG A 76 9.02 -11.18 -7.41
C ARG A 76 7.72 -10.41 -7.63
N ILE A 77 6.61 -11.11 -7.88
CA ILE A 77 5.28 -10.50 -8.01
C ILE A 77 4.91 -9.78 -6.72
N MET A 78 5.05 -10.43 -5.57
CA MET A 78 4.71 -9.83 -4.27
C MET A 78 5.57 -8.59 -3.95
N GLU A 79 6.87 -8.64 -4.25
CA GLU A 79 7.76 -7.47 -4.12
C GLU A 79 7.30 -6.29 -4.99
N LEU A 80 6.87 -6.58 -6.23
CA LEU A 80 6.36 -5.56 -7.15
C LEU A 80 5.01 -5.00 -6.70
N GLU A 81 4.08 -5.85 -6.24
CA GLU A 81 2.79 -5.44 -5.68
C GLU A 81 2.98 -4.51 -4.48
N SER A 82 3.92 -4.85 -3.57
CA SER A 82 4.26 -4.02 -2.42
C SER A 82 4.86 -2.68 -2.84
N ALA A 83 5.75 -2.67 -3.84
CA ALA A 83 6.33 -1.43 -4.35
C ALA A 83 5.26 -0.52 -4.99
N VAL A 84 4.33 -1.09 -5.77
CA VAL A 84 3.20 -0.36 -6.36
C VAL A 84 2.30 0.22 -5.29
N ALA A 85 1.97 -0.54 -4.24
CA ALA A 85 1.17 -0.05 -3.13
C ALA A 85 1.85 1.13 -2.41
N SER A 86 3.16 1.02 -2.14
CA SER A 86 3.94 2.10 -1.52
C SER A 86 3.95 3.36 -2.40
N MET A 87 4.18 3.21 -3.70
CA MET A 87 4.16 4.34 -4.64
C MET A 87 2.77 4.98 -4.71
N ALA A 88 1.70 4.19 -4.68
CA ALA A 88 0.34 4.72 -4.70
C ALA A 88 0.03 5.56 -3.45
N LEU A 89 0.47 5.11 -2.27
CA LEU A 89 0.35 5.88 -1.02
C LEU A 89 1.12 7.20 -1.07
N GLU A 90 2.35 7.17 -1.61
CA GLU A 90 3.17 8.36 -1.77
C GLU A 90 2.52 9.37 -2.73
N VAL A 91 2.02 8.89 -3.88
CA VAL A 91 1.27 9.73 -4.83
C VAL A 91 0.03 10.34 -4.19
N ALA A 92 -0.72 9.57 -3.40
CA ALA A 92 -1.89 10.09 -2.68
C ALA A 92 -1.51 11.21 -1.70
N LYS A 93 -0.45 10.99 -0.90
CA LYS A 93 0.08 11.99 0.04
C LYS A 93 0.53 13.27 -0.68
N LEU A 94 1.28 13.14 -1.77
CA LEU A 94 1.77 14.28 -2.54
C LEU A 94 0.62 15.08 -3.16
N ARG A 95 -0.44 14.41 -3.64
CA ARG A 95 -1.63 15.09 -4.15
C ARG A 95 -2.32 15.93 -3.06
N THR A 96 -2.53 15.36 -1.88
CA THR A 96 -3.10 16.09 -0.74
C THR A 96 -2.26 17.31 -0.36
N GLU A 97 -0.92 17.18 -0.37
CA GLU A 97 -0.02 18.29 -0.09
C GLU A 97 -0.08 19.39 -1.16
N VAL A 98 -0.11 19.00 -2.44
CA VAL A 98 -0.25 19.94 -3.57
C VAL A 98 -1.58 20.70 -3.48
N ASP A 99 -2.68 20.01 -3.18
CA ASP A 99 -3.99 20.63 -3.04
C ASP A 99 -4.00 21.65 -1.88
N ALA A 100 -3.41 21.29 -0.73
CA ALA A 100 -3.28 22.19 0.41
C ALA A 100 -2.41 23.43 0.10
N LEU A 101 -1.31 23.25 -0.66
CA LEU A 101 -0.45 24.36 -1.08
C LEU A 101 -1.13 25.29 -2.07
N ILE A 102 -1.94 24.76 -3.00
CA ILE A 102 -2.74 25.56 -3.93
C ILE A 102 -3.79 26.37 -3.18
N GLU A 103 -4.43 25.79 -2.16
CA GLU A 103 -5.39 26.50 -1.31
C GLU A 103 -4.72 27.62 -0.49
N ALA A 104 -3.55 27.34 0.10
CA ALA A 104 -2.80 28.31 0.90
C ALA A 104 -2.16 29.43 0.06
N ASN A 105 -1.81 29.16 -1.20
CA ASN A 105 -1.22 30.12 -2.12
C ASN A 105 -1.90 30.00 -3.49
N PRO A 106 -3.13 30.55 -3.63
CA PRO A 106 -3.86 30.47 -4.88
C PRO A 106 -2.99 31.06 -5.99
N PRO A 107 -2.87 30.38 -7.15
CA PRO A 107 -2.01 30.83 -8.21
C PRO A 107 -2.35 32.28 -8.51
N LYS A 108 -1.33 33.16 -8.48
CA LYS A 108 -1.46 34.55 -8.93
C LYS A 108 -1.94 34.48 -10.38
N SER A 109 -3.25 34.50 -10.58
CA SER A 109 -3.83 34.62 -11.90
C SER A 109 -3.16 35.84 -12.49
N LEU A 110 -2.44 35.67 -13.60
CA LEU A 110 -1.91 36.78 -14.37
C LEU A 110 -3.10 37.70 -14.63
N VAL A 111 -3.19 38.79 -13.86
CA VAL A 111 -4.23 39.79 -14.03
C VAL A 111 -4.13 40.19 -15.49
N ARG A 112 -5.13 39.81 -16.29
CA ARG A 112 -5.23 40.23 -17.69
C ARG A 112 -5.10 41.74 -17.65
N LYS A 113 -3.95 42.27 -18.09
CA LYS A 113 -3.64 43.69 -18.11
C LYS A 113 -4.77 44.38 -18.87
N GLY A 114 -5.70 44.97 -18.11
CA GLY A 114 -6.78 45.77 -18.66
C GLY A 114 -6.17 46.86 -19.53
N LYS A 115 -6.73 47.04 -20.73
CA LYS A 115 -6.31 48.01 -21.74
C LYS A 115 -5.83 49.31 -21.10
N GLN A 116 -4.56 49.63 -21.24
CA GLN A 116 -4.07 50.99 -21.01
C GLN A 116 -4.71 51.88 -22.08
N THR A 117 -5.72 52.65 -21.69
CA THR A 117 -6.27 53.71 -22.54
C THR A 117 -5.19 54.79 -22.65
N ILE A 118 -4.50 54.82 -23.78
CA ILE A 118 -3.63 55.93 -24.16
C ILE A 118 -4.58 57.09 -24.51
N VAL A 119 -4.62 58.11 -23.65
CA VAL A 119 -5.26 59.39 -23.97
C VAL A 119 -4.28 60.15 -24.86
N VAL A 120 -4.55 60.16 -26.16
CA VAL A 120 -3.84 61.00 -27.13
C VAL A 120 -4.38 62.42 -26.96
N TYR A 121 -3.56 63.34 -26.48
CA TYR A 121 -3.85 64.76 -26.57
C TYR A 121 -3.64 65.19 -28.02
N LYS A 122 -4.66 65.80 -28.61
CA LYS A 122 -4.56 66.47 -29.89
C LYS A 122 -3.92 67.84 -29.63
N GLU A 123 -2.69 68.06 -30.07
CA GLU A 123 -2.16 69.41 -30.17
C GLU A 123 -2.91 70.13 -31.30
N GLU A 124 -3.59 71.22 -30.94
CA GLU A 124 -4.00 72.23 -31.92
C GLU A 124 -2.98 73.37 -31.82
N GLY A 125 -2.25 73.56 -32.91
CA GLY A 125 -1.25 74.60 -33.12
C GLY A 125 -0.72 74.53 -34.54
#